data_AF-A0A563DS99-F1
#
_entry.id   AF-A0A563DS99-F1
#
_cell.length_a   1.000
_cell.length_b   1.000
_cell.length_c   1.000
_cell.angle_alpha   90.00
_cell.angle_beta   90.00
_cell.angle_gamma   90.00
#
_symmetry.space_group_name_H-M   'P 1'
#
loop_
_entity.id
_entity.type
_entity.pdbx_description
1 polymer ?
#
loop_
_entity_poly.entity_id
_entity_poly.type
_entity_poly.pdbx_seq_one_letter_code
_entity_poly.pdbx_strand_id
1 'polypeptide(L)' 'MPRHVHSVPRGGTSLRCSFCGKDKSTVDKLIAGPNGVFICDECVRLCDEILDEEQAHTE' A
#
# COMPACT_ATOMS: atom_id res chain seq x y z
N MET A 1 16.12 -6.87 11.31
CA MET A 1 15.09 -6.10 10.59
C MET A 1 14.03 -7.09 10.08
N PRO A 2 12.95 -7.37 10.84
CA PRO A 2 12.04 -8.44 10.47
C PRO A 2 11.11 -7.95 9.36
N ARG A 3 11.33 -8.48 8.16
CA ARG A 3 10.46 -8.30 7.00
C ARG A 3 9.16 -9.06 7.29
N HIS A 4 8.16 -8.36 7.84
CA HIS A 4 6.81 -8.90 7.99
C HIS A 4 6.15 -9.04 6.62
N VAL A 5 6.45 -10.14 5.93
CA VAL A 5 5.66 -10.62 4.80
C VAL A 5 4.32 -11.10 5.35
N HIS A 6 3.28 -10.27 5.21
CA HIS A 6 1.92 -10.70 5.51
C HIS A 6 1.60 -11.93 4.66
N SER A 7 1.19 -13.01 5.31
CA SER A 7 0.75 -14.26 4.72
C SER A 7 -0.52 -14.02 3.89
N VAL A 8 -0.38 -13.93 2.56
CA VAL A 8 -1.50 -13.76 1.62
C VAL A 8 -2.46 -14.96 1.71
N PRO A 9 -3.72 -14.79 2.14
CA PRO A 9 -4.70 -15.88 2.14
C PRO A 9 -5.11 -16.23 0.70
N ARG A 10 -5.13 -17.53 0.41
CA ARG A 10 -5.61 -18.11 -0.86
C ARG A 10 -7.14 -18.18 -0.87
N GLY A 11 -7.77 -17.54 -1.86
CA GLY A 11 -9.16 -17.81 -2.25
C GLY A 11 -10.13 -16.65 -2.04
N GLY A 12 -10.58 -16.06 -3.15
CA GLY A 12 -11.56 -14.97 -3.22
C GLY A 12 -10.97 -13.76 -3.93
N THR A 13 -11.55 -13.36 -5.07
CA THR A 13 -11.16 -12.25 -5.96
C THR A 13 -11.29 -10.88 -5.27
N SER A 14 -10.57 -10.70 -4.17
CA SER A 14 -10.61 -9.51 -3.33
C SER A 14 -9.57 -8.54 -3.86
N LEU A 15 -10.01 -7.38 -4.33
CA LEU A 15 -9.12 -6.29 -4.69
C LEU A 15 -8.33 -5.88 -3.43
N ARG A 16 -7.01 -6.07 -3.48
CA ARG A 16 -6.09 -5.84 -2.35
C ARG A 16 -5.01 -4.86 -2.76
N CYS A 17 -4.62 -3.99 -1.83
CA CYS A 17 -3.47 -3.12 -2.00
C CYS A 17 -2.20 -3.95 -2.17
N SER A 18 -1.42 -3.65 -3.21
CA SER A 18 -0.16 -4.33 -3.54
C SER A 18 0.96 -4.03 -2.55
N PHE A 19 0.82 -2.99 -1.72
CA PHE A 19 1.83 -2.54 -0.76
C PHE A 19 1.59 -3.11 0.64
N CYS A 20 0.38 -2.96 1.19
CA CYS A 20 0.05 -3.41 2.55
C CYS A 20 -0.73 -4.74 2.60
N GLY A 21 -1.24 -5.23 1.46
CA GLY A 21 -2.01 -6.49 1.38
C GLY A 21 -3.46 -6.41 1.89
N LYS A 22 -3.89 -5.25 2.41
CA LYS A 22 -5.25 -4.99 2.88
C LYS A 22 -6.26 -5.06 1.73
N ASP A 23 -7.43 -5.61 1.99
CA ASP A 23 -8.54 -5.64 1.05
C ASP A 23 -9.31 -4.31 1.01
N LYS A 24 -10.10 -4.12 -0.05
CA LYS A 24 -10.99 -2.96 -0.22
C LYS A 24 -11.95 -2.74 0.96
N SER A 25 -12.30 -3.77 1.76
CA SER A 25 -13.20 -3.58 2.91
C SER A 25 -12.51 -2.93 4.11
N THR A 26 -11.18 -2.96 4.13
CA THR A 26 -10.36 -2.46 5.25
C THR A 26 -9.84 -1.03 5.00
N VAL A 27 -10.00 -0.51 3.78
CA VAL A 27 -9.49 0.81 3.37
C VAL A 27 -10.61 1.68 2.82
N ASP A 28 -10.54 2.99 3.04
CA ASP A 28 -11.56 3.92 2.55
C ASP A 28 -11.50 4.06 1.04
N LYS A 29 -10.27 4.10 0.48
CA LYS A 29 -10.04 4.19 -0.96
C LYS A 29 -9.05 3.15 -1.43
N LEU A 30 -9.37 2.53 -2.56
CA LEU A 30 -8.48 1.64 -3.29
C LEU A 30 -8.41 2.11 -4.75
N ILE A 31 -7.24 2.59 -5.16
CA ILE A 31 -6.95 3.11 -6.48
C ILE A 31 -6.41 1.98 -7.36
N ALA A 32 -6.99 1.81 -8.55
CA ALA A 32 -6.52 0.87 -9.56
C ALA A 32 -5.50 1.54 -10.49
N GLY A 33 -4.34 0.91 -10.63
CA GLY A 33 -3.28 1.31 -11.54
C GLY A 33 -3.20 0.44 -12.79
N PRO A 34 -2.34 0.82 -13.76
CA PRO A 34 -2.04 -0.03 -14.90
C PRO A 34 -1.44 -1.37 -14.45
N ASN A 35 -1.54 -2.40 -15.30
CA ASN A 35 -1.02 -3.73 -15.03
C ASN A 35 -1.64 -4.47 -13.82
N GLY A 36 -2.81 -4.03 -13.34
CA GLY A 36 -3.50 -4.68 -12.21
C GLY A 36 -2.84 -4.43 -10.85
N VAL A 37 -2.10 -3.33 -10.73
CA VAL A 37 -1.55 -2.86 -9.44
C VAL A 37 -2.62 -2.07 -8.70
N PHE A 38 -2.69 -2.22 -7.37
CA PHE A 38 -3.63 -1.46 -6.55
C PHE A 38 -2.93 -0.80 -5.38
N ILE A 39 -3.31 0.43 -5.05
CA ILE A 39 -2.78 1.17 -3.90
C ILE A 39 -3.93 1.79 -3.09
N CYS A 40 -3.85 1.76 -1.76
CA CYS A 40 -4.85 2.35 -0.89
C CYS A 40 -4.43 3.74 -0.38
N ASP A 41 -5.38 4.52 0.14
CA ASP A 41 -5.13 5.88 0.65
C ASP A 41 -4.06 5.93 1.76
N GLU A 42 -4.07 4.96 2.68
CA GLU A 42 -3.08 4.86 3.75
C GLU A 42 -1.66 4.69 3.22
N CYS A 43 -1.48 3.84 2.19
CA CYS A 43 -0.18 3.65 1.57
C CYS A 43 0.27 4.88 0.79
N VAL A 44 -0.66 5.60 0.15
CA VAL A 44 -0.34 6.88 -0.52
C VAL A 44 0.17 7.90 0.50
N ARG A 45 -0.52 8.05 1.63
CA ARG A 45 -0.11 8.97 2.70
C ARG A 45 1.25 8.61 3.30
N LEU A 46 1.47 7.32 3.58
CA LEU A 46 2.76 6.86 4.08
C LEU A 46 3.88 7.15 3.06
N CYS A 47 3.63 6.90 1.78
CA CYS A 47 4.59 7.26 0.74
C CYS A 47 4.84 8.77 0.66
N ASP A 48 3.79 9.59 0.80
CA ASP A 48 3.89 11.05 0.81
C ASP A 48 4.75 11.55 1.99
N GLU A 49 4.52 11.03 3.20
CA GLU A 49 5.30 11.34 4.40
C GLU A 49 6.80 11.00 4.21
N ILE A 50 7.10 9.81 3.66
CA ILE A 50 8.49 9.40 3.39
C ILE A 50 9.15 10.32 2.36
N LEU A 51 8.42 10.70 1.31
CA LEU A 51 8.95 11.57 0.26
C LEU A 51 9.21 12.99 0.78
N ASP A 52 8.33 13.52 1.63
CA ASP A 52 8.49 14.83 2.27
C ASP A 52 9.71 14.84 3.22
N GLU A 53 9.90 13.76 3.98
CA GLU A 53 11.08 13.58 4.85
C GLU A 53 12.41 13.55 4.07
N GLU A 54 12.44 12.96 2.86
CA GLU A 54 13.64 12.95 2.01
C GLU A 54 14.00 14.35 1.46
N GLN A 55 13.02 15.25 1.29
CA GLN A 55 13.31 16.64 0.90
C GLN A 55 13.93 17.46 2.05
N ALA A 56 13.70 17.07 3.29
CA ALA A 56 14.22 17.73 4.49
C ALA A 56 15.59 17.20 4.96
N HIS A 57 16.07 16.06 4.43
CA HIS A 57 17.35 15.45 4.81
C HIS A 57 18.41 15.47 3.70
N THR A 58 18.33 16.45 2.80
CA THR A 58 19.46 16.85 1.94
C THR A 58 20.10 18.12 2.52
N GLU A 59 20.84 17.96 3.62
CA GLU A 59 21.90 18.88 4.07
C GLU A 59 23.05 18.11 4.74
#